data_AF-A0A2K3KZ13-F1
#
_entry.id   AF-A0A2K3KZ13-F1
#
_cell.length_a   1.000
_cell.length_b   1.000
_cell.length_c   1.000
_cell.angle_alpha   90.00
_cell.angle_beta   90.00
_cell.angle_gamma   90.00
#
_symmetry.space_group_name_H-M   'P 1'
#
loop_
_entity.id
_entity.type
_entity.pdbx_description
1 polymer ?
#
loop_
_entity_poly.entity_id
_entity_poly.type
_entity_poly.pdbx_seq_one_letter_code
_entity_poly.pdbx_strand_id
1 'polypeptide(L)'
;MVCAIAELESDRQLLVMNPGFKTKELNVGLMQLPPKTADWLIRANKDSSALGYCTYVTEENIEYLFRPFINVYLAAAYLKWLSHFDNIQRNEEFIVRAYKGGTKKATHKSTLRYWQNYLAVKETFADFECLGRNSIDDSPPEIRAVAPAHSHAVSPIPLDHSKDILELGVEPNSNLQNRLAADANDDIYWDSRVYPEDMEAMWNHPAVRKAWTKSKEKPGKVRFSQDEKKRPYLTRVEMKAVADIILLKHLSSTKVKSTVICAIGEVISMRYVHGLGPRTGIMGIDYSTAYWLHS
;
A
#
# COMPACT_ATOMS: atom_id res chain seq x y z
N MET A 1 -3.32 -2.97 10.23
CA MET A 1 -3.96 -1.76 9.67
C MET A 1 -4.22 -1.89 8.17
N VAL A 2 -3.20 -2.00 7.32
CA VAL A 2 -3.34 -2.05 5.85
C VAL A 2 -4.35 -3.12 5.39
N CYS A 3 -4.20 -4.37 5.85
CA CYS A 3 -5.12 -5.46 5.47
C CYS A 3 -6.58 -5.19 5.87
N ALA A 4 -6.80 -4.65 7.07
CA ALA A 4 -8.14 -4.33 7.56
C ALA A 4 -8.78 -3.18 6.75
N ILE A 5 -8.00 -2.18 6.33
CA ILE A 5 -8.50 -1.11 5.45
C ILE A 5 -8.82 -1.66 4.06
N ALA A 6 -8.00 -2.54 3.48
CA ALA A 6 -8.29 -3.18 2.20
C ALA A 6 -9.61 -3.98 2.23
N GLU A 7 -9.87 -4.69 3.33
CA GLU A 7 -11.11 -5.43 3.56
C GLU A 7 -12.33 -4.50 3.67
N LEU A 8 -12.20 -3.35 4.36
CA LEU A 8 -13.29 -2.39 4.46
C LEU A 8 -13.56 -1.59 3.18
N GLU A 9 -12.52 -1.28 2.42
CA GLU A 9 -12.63 -0.36 1.28
C GLU A 9 -13.02 -1.08 -0.01
N SER A 10 -12.52 -2.29 -0.26
CA SER A 10 -12.79 -3.03 -1.50
C SER A 10 -13.20 -4.49 -1.28
N ASP A 11 -13.24 -4.96 -0.04
CA ASP A 11 -13.31 -6.40 0.27
C ASP A 11 -12.23 -7.20 -0.50
N ARG A 12 -11.04 -6.59 -0.58
CA ARG A 12 -9.86 -7.11 -1.31
C ARG A 12 -10.07 -7.30 -2.81
N GLN A 13 -11.10 -6.71 -3.42
CA GLN A 13 -11.35 -6.78 -4.86
C GLN A 13 -10.45 -5.81 -5.63
N LEU A 14 -9.83 -6.30 -6.70
CA LEU A 14 -8.78 -5.57 -7.41
C LEU A 14 -9.34 -4.45 -8.30
N LEU A 15 -10.35 -4.75 -9.12
CA LEU A 15 -10.87 -3.88 -10.18
C LEU A 15 -12.11 -3.09 -9.73
N VAL A 16 -12.07 -2.54 -8.51
CA VAL A 16 -13.19 -1.78 -7.95
C VAL A 16 -12.98 -0.29 -8.09
N MET A 17 -14.01 0.38 -8.60
CA MET A 17 -14.13 1.83 -8.57
C MET A 17 -15.43 2.18 -7.87
N ASN A 18 -15.36 3.01 -6.82
CA ASN A 18 -16.55 3.55 -6.18
C ASN A 18 -16.53 5.07 -6.29
N PRO A 19 -17.70 5.71 -6.44
CA PRO A 19 -17.78 7.15 -6.28
C PRO A 19 -17.26 7.53 -4.89
N GLY A 20 -16.32 8.47 -4.85
CA GLY A 20 -15.92 9.10 -3.62
C GLY A 20 -17.15 9.67 -2.92
N PHE A 21 -17.15 9.69 -1.60
CA PHE A 21 -18.36 10.01 -0.83
C PHE A 21 -18.96 11.39 -1.19
N LYS A 22 -18.22 12.30 -1.86
CA LYS A 22 -18.59 13.73 -2.08
C LYS A 22 -17.92 14.42 -3.26
N THR A 23 -16.70 14.04 -3.61
CA THR A 23 -16.09 14.48 -4.86
C THR A 23 -16.73 13.69 -5.99
N LYS A 24 -16.96 14.27 -7.16
CA LYS A 24 -17.26 13.50 -8.39
C LYS A 24 -16.09 12.59 -8.81
N GLU A 25 -15.07 12.47 -7.97
CA GLU A 25 -13.87 11.69 -8.21
C GLU A 25 -14.08 10.26 -7.75
N LEU A 26 -13.58 9.33 -8.56
CA LEU A 26 -13.66 7.92 -8.31
C LEU A 26 -12.52 7.51 -7.36
N ASN A 27 -12.83 6.69 -6.38
CA ASN A 27 -11.86 5.97 -5.59
C ASN A 27 -11.53 4.65 -6.31
N VAL A 28 -10.24 4.31 -6.40
CA VAL A 28 -9.76 3.24 -7.30
C VAL A 28 -8.96 2.18 -6.56
N GLY A 29 -9.21 0.92 -6.91
CA GLY A 29 -8.40 -0.24 -6.52
C GLY A 29 -8.61 -0.72 -5.10
N LEU A 30 -7.71 -1.59 -4.61
CA LEU A 30 -7.82 -2.30 -3.34
C LEU A 30 -8.06 -1.39 -2.13
N MET A 31 -7.38 -0.25 -2.11
CA MET A 31 -7.36 0.68 -1.00
C MET A 31 -8.28 1.88 -1.24
N GLN A 32 -9.04 1.89 -2.35
CA GLN A 32 -9.98 2.96 -2.72
C GLN A 32 -9.35 4.35 -2.65
N LEU A 33 -8.16 4.51 -3.25
CA LEU A 33 -7.45 5.78 -3.27
C LEU A 33 -8.02 6.72 -4.35
N PRO A 34 -8.22 8.01 -4.04
CA PRO A 34 -8.48 9.01 -5.06
C PRO A 34 -7.24 9.25 -5.93
N PRO A 35 -7.37 9.35 -7.28
CA PRO A 35 -6.26 9.66 -8.18
C PRO A 35 -5.50 10.93 -7.77
N LYS A 36 -6.20 12.00 -7.40
CA LYS A 36 -5.55 13.24 -6.93
C LYS A 36 -4.66 13.05 -5.71
N THR A 37 -5.07 12.17 -4.79
CA THR A 37 -4.25 11.82 -3.61
C THR A 37 -3.03 11.02 -4.03
N ALA A 38 -3.18 10.07 -4.96
CA ALA A 38 -2.07 9.32 -5.53
C ALA A 38 -1.07 10.25 -6.22
N ASP A 39 -1.52 11.17 -7.07
CA ASP A 39 -0.68 12.13 -7.78
C ASP A 39 0.04 13.08 -6.82
N TRP A 40 -0.64 13.52 -5.77
CA TRP A 40 -0.03 14.32 -4.72
C TRP A 40 1.07 13.54 -3.98
N LEU A 41 0.82 12.27 -3.61
CA LEU A 41 1.84 11.43 -2.98
C LEU A 41 3.03 11.18 -3.89
N ILE A 42 2.80 10.96 -5.19
CA ILE A 42 3.87 10.77 -6.16
C ILE A 42 4.73 12.03 -6.25
N ARG A 43 4.11 13.21 -6.39
CA ARG A 43 4.82 14.50 -6.44
C ARG A 43 5.55 14.81 -5.13
N ALA A 44 4.89 14.63 -3.99
CA ALA A 44 5.47 14.89 -2.67
C ALA A 44 6.67 13.99 -2.34
N ASN A 45 6.76 12.80 -2.96
CA ASN A 45 7.89 11.88 -2.80
C ASN A 45 8.90 11.96 -3.96
N LYS A 46 8.68 12.79 -4.99
CA LYS A 46 9.56 12.91 -6.17
C LYS A 46 10.93 13.48 -5.80
N ASP A 47 10.98 14.37 -4.82
CA ASP A 47 12.20 14.98 -4.30
C ASP A 47 12.87 14.15 -3.19
N SER A 48 12.26 13.03 -2.78
CA SER A 48 12.82 12.12 -1.79
C SER A 48 13.55 10.97 -2.48
N SER A 49 14.74 10.59 -1.97
CA SER A 49 15.47 9.40 -2.42
C SER A 49 14.69 8.08 -2.20
N ALA A 50 13.59 8.10 -1.46
CA ALA A 50 12.65 7.00 -1.26
C ALA A 50 11.59 6.89 -2.38
N LEU A 51 12.06 6.99 -3.63
CA LEU A 51 11.29 7.07 -4.88
C LEU A 51 10.40 5.84 -5.21
N GLY A 52 10.43 4.79 -4.38
CA GLY A 52 9.52 3.65 -4.33
C GLY A 52 8.92 3.20 -5.66
N TYR A 53 7.60 2.96 -5.69
CA TYR A 53 6.87 2.71 -6.94
C TYR A 53 6.53 3.98 -7.71
N CYS A 54 6.81 5.16 -7.16
CA CYS A 54 6.52 6.46 -7.79
C CYS A 54 7.35 6.71 -9.06
N THR A 55 8.52 6.07 -9.19
CA THR A 55 9.39 6.15 -10.39
C THR A 55 8.78 5.55 -11.66
N TYR A 56 7.84 4.62 -11.51
CA TYR A 56 7.28 3.86 -12.62
C TYR A 56 5.83 4.26 -12.95
N VAL A 57 5.31 5.29 -12.27
CA VAL A 57 3.96 5.82 -12.51
C VAL A 57 4.05 7.00 -13.46
N THR A 58 3.37 6.90 -14.61
CA THR A 58 3.16 8.03 -15.51
C THR A 58 1.90 8.79 -15.09
N GLU A 59 2.01 10.12 -15.05
CA GLU A 59 1.07 11.05 -14.40
C GLU A 59 -0.35 11.10 -15.04
N GLU A 60 -0.63 10.30 -16.08
CA GLU A 60 -1.88 10.38 -16.86
C GLU A 60 -2.71 9.07 -16.93
N ASN A 61 -2.25 7.95 -16.35
CA ASN A 61 -2.96 6.67 -16.48
C ASN A 61 -3.47 6.11 -15.15
N ILE A 62 -4.75 6.30 -14.82
CA ILE A 62 -5.34 5.77 -13.57
C ILE A 62 -5.31 4.23 -13.42
N GLU A 63 -5.02 3.48 -14.49
CA GLU A 63 -4.96 2.02 -14.44
C GLU A 63 -3.86 1.48 -13.52
N TYR A 64 -2.81 2.26 -13.22
CA TYR A 64 -1.78 1.84 -12.25
C TYR A 64 -2.37 1.62 -10.84
N LEU A 65 -3.49 2.28 -10.50
CA LEU A 65 -4.17 2.10 -9.22
C LEU A 65 -4.88 0.75 -9.11
N PHE A 66 -5.05 0.01 -10.21
CA PHE A 66 -5.51 -1.38 -10.17
C PHE A 66 -4.36 -2.38 -9.96
N ARG A 67 -3.11 -1.93 -9.95
CA ARG A 67 -1.97 -2.80 -9.61
C ARG A 67 -1.88 -2.93 -8.09
N PRO A 68 -1.88 -4.16 -7.54
CA PRO A 68 -2.04 -4.36 -6.11
C PRO A 68 -0.89 -3.72 -5.32
N PHE A 69 0.35 -3.88 -5.79
CA PHE A 69 1.52 -3.33 -5.11
C PHE A 69 1.56 -1.80 -5.10
N ILE A 70 1.25 -1.17 -6.23
CA ILE A 70 1.27 0.30 -6.35
C ILE A 70 0.17 0.92 -5.48
N ASN A 71 -1.06 0.37 -5.57
CA ASN A 71 -2.19 0.86 -4.81
C ASN A 71 -1.95 0.76 -3.29
N VAL A 72 -1.46 -0.40 -2.83
CA VAL A 72 -1.17 -0.63 -1.41
C VAL A 72 0.03 0.22 -0.94
N TYR A 73 1.05 0.43 -1.78
CA TYR A 73 2.19 1.27 -1.45
C TYR A 73 1.78 2.71 -1.23
N LEU A 74 1.03 3.30 -2.17
CA LEU A 74 0.53 4.67 -2.05
C LEU A 74 -0.37 4.81 -0.81
N ALA A 75 -1.22 3.81 -0.53
CA ALA A 75 -2.07 3.85 0.66
C ALA A 75 -1.24 3.77 1.95
N ALA A 76 -0.21 2.92 1.98
CA ALA A 76 0.67 2.80 3.12
C ALA A 76 1.51 4.08 3.33
N ALA A 77 1.97 4.72 2.25
CA ALA A 77 2.60 6.04 2.29
C ALA A 77 1.64 7.11 2.84
N TYR A 78 0.37 7.08 2.42
CA TYR A 78 -0.66 7.97 2.95
C TYR A 78 -0.91 7.75 4.45
N LEU A 79 -1.01 6.49 4.88
CA LEU A 79 -1.15 6.15 6.30
C LEU A 79 0.06 6.61 7.13
N LYS A 80 1.28 6.48 6.57
CA LYS A 80 2.51 7.00 7.18
C LYS A 80 2.51 8.53 7.29
N TRP A 81 2.00 9.23 6.28
CA TRP A 81 1.82 10.67 6.34
C TRP A 81 0.77 11.07 7.40
N LEU A 82 -0.37 10.37 7.45
CA LEU A 82 -1.42 10.59 8.44
C LEU A 82 -0.95 10.35 9.87
N SER A 83 -0.01 9.41 10.09
CA SER A 83 0.53 9.13 11.42
C SER A 83 1.41 10.26 11.98
N HIS A 84 1.87 11.18 11.13
CA HIS A 84 2.62 12.38 11.51
C HIS A 84 1.90 13.67 11.08
N PHE A 85 0.59 13.61 10.85
CA PHE A 85 -0.18 14.75 10.36
C PHE A 85 -0.09 15.92 11.33
N ASP A 86 0.19 17.11 10.79
CA ASP A 86 0.40 18.37 11.53
C ASP A 86 1.69 18.35 12.37
N ASN A 87 2.69 17.56 11.96
CA ASN A 87 3.93 17.30 12.71
C ASN A 87 3.68 16.71 14.11
N ILE A 88 2.50 16.13 14.34
CA ILE A 88 2.09 15.49 15.58
C ILE A 88 1.94 14.00 15.31
N GLN A 89 2.49 13.18 16.21
CA GLN A 89 2.25 11.75 16.18
C GLN A 89 0.77 11.47 16.47
N ARG A 90 0.05 10.95 15.48
CA ARG A 90 -1.37 10.64 15.57
C ARG A 90 -1.59 9.21 16.04
N ASN A 91 -2.67 9.01 16.78
CA ASN A 91 -3.10 7.67 17.20
C ASN A 91 -3.78 6.90 16.06
N GLU A 92 -3.93 5.59 16.24
CA GLU A 92 -4.52 4.70 15.23
C GLU A 92 -5.95 5.10 14.84
N GLU A 93 -6.79 5.49 15.80
CA GLU A 93 -8.15 5.93 15.53
C GLU A 93 -8.17 7.14 14.60
N PHE A 94 -7.34 8.16 14.88
CA PHE A 94 -7.23 9.34 14.03
C PHE A 94 -6.81 8.95 12.61
N ILE A 95 -5.78 8.10 12.47
CA ILE A 95 -5.26 7.68 11.16
C ILE A 95 -6.36 7.00 10.34
N VAL A 96 -7.06 6.02 10.94
CA VAL A 96 -8.10 5.24 10.25
C VAL A 96 -9.30 6.12 9.89
N ARG A 97 -9.75 6.99 10.80
CA ARG A 97 -10.90 7.88 10.54
C ARG A 97 -10.54 8.97 9.53
N ALA A 98 -9.31 9.48 9.55
CA ALA A 98 -8.80 10.43 8.58
C ALA A 98 -8.63 9.81 7.19
N TYR A 99 -8.29 8.52 7.11
CA TYR A 99 -8.23 7.79 5.84
C TYR A 99 -9.58 7.82 5.11
N LYS A 100 -10.68 7.54 5.82
CA LYS A 100 -12.05 7.55 5.27
C LYS A 100 -12.59 8.95 4.99
N GLY A 101 -12.42 9.86 5.95
CA GLY A 101 -13.15 11.13 6.01
C GLY A 101 -12.32 12.39 5.73
N GLY A 102 -11.01 12.24 5.58
CA GLY A 102 -10.05 13.34 5.62
C GLY A 102 -9.74 13.79 7.06
N THR A 103 -8.62 14.51 7.22
CA THR A 103 -8.10 14.95 8.52
C THR A 103 -9.08 15.82 9.30
N LYS A 104 -9.86 16.66 8.61
CA LYS A 104 -10.94 17.49 9.21
C LYS A 104 -12.08 16.68 9.83
N LYS A 105 -12.27 15.43 9.42
CA LYS A 105 -13.34 14.54 9.92
C LYS A 105 -12.82 13.37 10.76
N ALA A 106 -11.54 13.37 11.09
CA ALA A 106 -10.93 12.32 11.88
C ALA A 106 -11.61 12.12 13.25
N THR A 107 -12.16 13.19 13.84
CA THR A 107 -12.88 13.14 15.12
C THR A 107 -14.41 13.23 14.98
N HIS A 108 -14.93 13.47 13.77
CA HIS A 108 -16.35 13.71 13.53
C HIS A 108 -17.21 12.43 13.60
N LYS A 109 -18.42 12.50 14.16
CA LYS A 109 -19.31 11.33 14.37
C LYS A 109 -19.58 10.51 13.09
N SER A 110 -19.54 11.14 11.91
CA SER A 110 -19.71 10.45 10.62
C SER A 110 -18.66 9.36 10.33
N THR A 111 -17.46 9.45 10.91
CA THR A 111 -16.39 8.44 10.71
C THR A 111 -16.35 7.38 11.81
N LEU A 112 -17.20 7.50 12.85
CA LEU A 112 -17.19 6.58 13.99
C LEU A 112 -17.57 5.15 13.60
N ARG A 113 -18.57 4.98 12.73
CA ARG A 113 -18.98 3.65 12.24
C ARG A 113 -17.86 2.96 11.48
N TYR A 114 -17.09 3.72 10.70
CA TYR A 114 -15.94 3.18 9.98
C TYR A 114 -14.85 2.67 10.94
N TRP A 115 -14.59 3.43 12.02
CA TRP A 115 -13.67 2.99 13.08
C TRP A 115 -14.13 1.72 13.80
N GLN A 116 -15.43 1.62 14.14
CA GLN A 116 -15.98 0.42 14.78
C GLN A 116 -15.84 -0.82 13.89
N ASN A 117 -16.15 -0.67 12.59
CA ASN A 117 -15.95 -1.74 11.62
C ASN A 117 -14.47 -2.13 11.49
N TYR A 118 -13.56 -1.14 11.54
CA TYR A 118 -12.12 -1.40 11.50
C TYR A 118 -11.66 -2.22 12.70
N LEU A 119 -12.13 -1.89 13.92
CA LEU A 119 -11.80 -2.67 15.11
C LEU A 119 -12.28 -4.12 14.98
N ALA A 120 -13.53 -4.33 14.54
CA ALA A 120 -14.07 -5.66 14.34
C ALA A 120 -13.24 -6.47 13.32
N VAL A 121 -12.87 -5.87 12.18
CA VAL A 121 -12.02 -6.54 11.19
C VAL A 121 -10.62 -6.80 11.76
N LYS A 122 -10.02 -5.83 12.45
CA LYS A 122 -8.69 -5.97 13.05
C LYS A 122 -8.63 -7.10 14.07
N GLU A 123 -9.66 -7.28 14.88
CA GLU A 123 -9.78 -8.40 15.83
C GLU A 123 -9.73 -9.75 15.10
N THR A 124 -10.42 -9.89 13.96
CA THR A 124 -10.35 -11.14 13.19
C THR A 124 -8.92 -11.50 12.81
N PHE A 125 -8.11 -10.53 12.36
CA PHE A 125 -6.70 -10.77 12.02
C PHE A 125 -5.84 -11.13 13.23
N ALA A 126 -6.10 -10.54 14.40
CA ALA A 126 -5.37 -10.85 15.64
C ALA A 126 -5.67 -12.28 16.13
N ASP A 127 -6.93 -12.71 16.05
CA ASP A 127 -7.32 -14.07 16.42
C ASP A 127 -6.69 -15.13 15.50
N PHE A 128 -6.53 -14.82 14.20
CA PHE A 128 -5.82 -15.69 13.27
C PHE A 128 -4.32 -15.83 13.61
N GLU A 129 -3.67 -14.76 14.07
CA GLU A 129 -2.26 -14.80 14.49
C GLU A 129 -2.07 -15.58 15.80
N CYS A 130 -2.98 -15.41 16.77
CA CYS A 130 -2.92 -16.08 18.07
C CYS A 130 -3.22 -17.59 18.01
N LEU A 131 -4.11 -18.03 17.11
CA LEU A 131 -4.55 -19.43 17.06
C LEU A 131 -3.61 -20.35 16.25
N GLY A 132 -2.52 -19.85 15.67
CA GLY A 132 -1.60 -20.65 14.84
C GLY A 132 -2.31 -21.40 13.70
N ARG A 133 -3.52 -20.96 13.33
CA ARG A 133 -4.42 -21.70 12.46
C ARG A 133 -3.98 -21.47 11.03
N ASN A 134 -3.26 -22.44 10.49
CA ASN A 134 -2.83 -22.50 9.09
C ASN A 134 -3.98 -22.57 8.06
N SER A 135 -5.24 -22.51 8.48
CA SER A 135 -6.41 -22.40 7.60
C SER A 135 -6.96 -20.99 7.70
N ILE A 136 -6.51 -20.14 6.77
CA ILE A 136 -7.16 -18.88 6.49
C ILE A 136 -8.54 -19.22 5.95
N ASP A 137 -9.57 -18.67 6.58
CA ASP A 137 -10.90 -18.63 6.00
C ASP A 137 -10.81 -17.71 4.78
N ASP A 138 -10.59 -18.35 3.64
CA ASP A 138 -10.45 -17.75 2.31
C ASP A 138 -11.80 -17.63 1.61
N SER A 139 -12.88 -17.63 2.41
CA SER A 139 -14.24 -17.47 1.91
C SER A 139 -14.33 -16.25 0.99
N PRO A 140 -15.01 -16.38 -0.16
CA PRO A 140 -15.21 -15.29 -1.08
C PRO A 140 -15.79 -14.04 -0.39
N PRO A 141 -15.51 -12.84 -0.91
CA PRO A 141 -16.06 -11.60 -0.39
C PRO A 141 -17.61 -11.66 -0.28
N GLU A 142 -18.14 -11.67 0.95
CA GLU A 142 -19.59 -11.58 1.18
C GLU A 142 -20.07 -10.14 0.95
N ILE A 143 -21.10 -9.96 0.12
CA ILE A 143 -21.67 -8.65 -0.22
C ILE A 143 -22.29 -8.02 1.04
N ARG A 144 -21.49 -7.31 1.85
CA ARG A 144 -22.01 -6.35 2.83
C ARG A 144 -22.21 -5.01 2.13
N ALA A 145 -23.41 -4.81 1.58
CA ALA A 145 -23.83 -3.51 1.07
C ALA A 145 -23.85 -2.48 2.22
N VAL A 146 -22.82 -1.64 2.32
CA VAL A 146 -22.83 -0.49 3.22
C VAL A 146 -23.42 0.70 2.46
N ALA A 147 -24.67 1.05 2.79
CA ALA A 147 -25.37 2.20 2.22
C ALA A 147 -24.63 3.53 2.49
N PRO A 148 -24.64 4.50 1.55
CA PRO A 148 -23.92 5.76 1.70
C PRO A 148 -24.63 6.70 2.68
N ALA A 149 -23.92 7.18 3.69
CA ALA A 149 -24.41 8.21 4.62
C ALA A 149 -23.96 9.61 4.18
N HIS A 150 -24.94 10.49 3.98
CA HIS A 150 -24.81 11.91 3.58
C HIS A 150 -23.93 12.73 4.56
N SER A 151 -23.10 13.67 4.06
CA SER A 151 -22.76 14.98 4.69
C SER A 151 -21.39 15.57 4.25
N HIS A 152 -21.38 16.54 3.32
CA HIS A 152 -20.35 17.57 3.01
C HIS A 152 -18.90 17.41 3.53
N ALA A 153 -17.89 17.32 2.65
CA ALA A 153 -16.46 17.36 2.93
C ALA A 153 -15.71 17.78 1.68
N VAL A 154 -14.71 18.64 1.89
CA VAL A 154 -13.83 19.29 0.92
C VAL A 154 -12.54 18.48 0.77
N SER A 155 -11.94 18.51 -0.42
CA SER A 155 -10.68 17.86 -0.78
C SER A 155 -9.52 18.16 0.21
N PRO A 156 -8.57 17.23 0.38
CA PRO A 156 -7.55 17.30 1.44
C PRO A 156 -6.28 18.09 1.05
N ILE A 157 -6.31 18.89 -0.02
CA ILE A 157 -5.13 19.68 -0.44
C ILE A 157 -4.88 20.82 0.58
N PRO A 158 -3.64 21.06 1.03
CA PRO A 158 -3.28 22.27 1.76
C PRO A 158 -3.69 23.51 0.96
N LEU A 159 -4.46 24.40 1.59
CA LEU A 159 -5.04 25.57 0.96
C LEU A 159 -3.97 26.66 0.81
N ASP A 160 -3.08 26.55 -0.20
CA ASP A 160 -2.25 27.71 -0.60
C ASP A 160 -1.88 27.82 -2.09
N HIS A 161 -2.29 26.89 -2.95
CA HIS A 161 -2.04 27.01 -4.40
C HIS A 161 -3.30 26.87 -5.27
N SER A 162 -4.48 27.09 -4.69
CA SER A 162 -5.79 26.87 -5.34
C SER A 162 -6.27 28.05 -6.20
N LYS A 163 -5.38 28.76 -6.92
CA LYS A 163 -5.80 29.87 -7.80
C LYS A 163 -5.68 29.66 -9.29
N ASP A 164 -5.01 28.61 -9.75
CA ASP A 164 -5.06 28.25 -11.17
C ASP A 164 -5.39 26.76 -11.31
N ILE A 165 -5.98 26.38 -12.44
CA ILE A 165 -6.57 25.07 -12.79
C ILE A 165 -8.06 24.96 -12.45
N LEU A 166 -8.84 25.83 -13.11
CA LEU A 166 -10.16 25.48 -13.60
C LEU A 166 -10.00 24.73 -14.94
N GLU A 167 -10.91 23.77 -15.18
CA GLU A 167 -11.10 22.99 -16.41
C GLU A 167 -10.10 21.86 -16.72
N LEU A 168 -10.31 20.72 -16.09
CA LEU A 168 -10.29 19.43 -16.81
C LEU A 168 -11.53 18.64 -16.41
N GLY A 169 -12.58 18.77 -17.21
CA GLY A 169 -13.77 17.94 -17.12
C GLY A 169 -13.43 16.52 -17.52
N VAL A 170 -13.26 15.63 -16.55
CA VAL A 170 -13.20 14.18 -16.78
C VAL A 170 -14.60 13.63 -16.54
N GLU A 171 -15.37 13.48 -17.61
CA GLU A 171 -16.56 12.63 -17.65
C GLU A 171 -16.18 11.19 -17.25
N PRO A 172 -17.02 10.43 -16.52
CA PRO A 172 -16.75 9.04 -16.21
C PRO A 172 -16.75 8.26 -17.53
N ASN A 173 -15.56 7.89 -18.00
CA ASN A 173 -15.38 7.28 -19.29
C ASN A 173 -15.98 5.87 -19.25
N SER A 174 -17.21 5.70 -19.72
CA SER A 174 -17.94 4.42 -19.81
C SER A 174 -17.10 3.30 -20.45
N ASN A 175 -16.14 3.70 -21.29
CA ASN A 175 -15.15 2.84 -21.91
C ASN A 175 -14.21 2.13 -20.91
N LEU A 176 -13.78 2.79 -19.83
CA LEU A 176 -12.89 2.18 -18.82
C LEU A 176 -13.62 1.12 -17.99
N GLN A 177 -14.85 1.37 -17.56
CA GLN A 177 -15.65 0.37 -16.84
C GLN A 177 -15.98 -0.84 -17.72
N ASN A 178 -16.26 -0.63 -19.01
CA ASN A 178 -16.44 -1.72 -19.96
C ASN A 178 -15.14 -2.52 -20.19
N ARG A 179 -13.98 -1.85 -20.27
CA ARG A 179 -12.67 -2.52 -20.35
C ARG A 179 -12.34 -3.31 -19.09
N LEU A 180 -12.62 -2.77 -17.90
CA LEU A 180 -12.41 -3.48 -16.64
C LEU A 180 -13.35 -4.68 -16.48
N ALA A 181 -14.58 -4.59 -16.98
CA ALA A 181 -15.52 -5.70 -17.00
C ALA A 181 -15.10 -6.79 -18.01
N ALA A 182 -14.52 -6.39 -19.16
CA ALA A 182 -13.94 -7.32 -20.12
C ALA A 182 -12.68 -8.00 -19.55
N ASP A 183 -11.78 -7.24 -18.92
CA ASP A 183 -10.59 -7.74 -18.23
C ASP A 183 -10.96 -8.73 -17.12
N ALA A 184 -12.02 -8.46 -16.36
CA ALA A 184 -12.50 -9.36 -15.30
C ALA A 184 -13.04 -10.71 -15.83
N ASN A 185 -13.40 -10.78 -17.12
CA ASN A 185 -13.88 -12.00 -17.76
C ASN A 185 -12.75 -12.81 -18.43
N ASP A 186 -11.57 -12.22 -18.55
CA ASP A 186 -10.34 -12.86 -19.05
C ASP A 186 -9.52 -13.44 -17.87
N ASP A 187 -8.68 -14.45 -18.10
CA ASP A 187 -7.84 -15.02 -17.04
C ASP A 187 -6.81 -13.96 -16.57
N ILE A 188 -7.14 -13.18 -15.54
CA ILE A 188 -6.22 -12.18 -15.00
C ILE A 188 -5.12 -12.89 -14.22
N TYR A 189 -3.89 -12.75 -14.72
CA TYR A 189 -2.67 -13.26 -14.09
C TYR A 189 -1.97 -12.21 -13.23
N TRP A 190 -1.43 -12.62 -12.10
CA TRP A 190 -0.59 -11.80 -11.22
C TRP A 190 0.60 -11.17 -11.97
N ASP A 191 1.25 -11.97 -12.82
CA ASP A 191 2.43 -11.57 -13.59
C ASP A 191 2.18 -10.39 -14.55
N SER A 192 0.92 -10.11 -14.92
CA SER A 192 0.57 -8.95 -15.77
C SER A 192 0.36 -7.64 -14.99
N ARG A 193 0.16 -7.73 -13.67
CA ARG A 193 -0.20 -6.59 -12.81
C ARG A 193 0.89 -6.24 -11.79
N VAL A 194 1.92 -7.07 -11.67
CA VAL A 194 2.96 -6.96 -10.63
C VAL A 194 4.35 -7.00 -11.27
N TYR A 195 5.30 -6.25 -10.70
CA TYR A 195 6.68 -6.26 -11.18
C TYR A 195 7.36 -7.60 -10.86
N PRO A 196 8.31 -8.07 -11.69
CA PRO A 196 8.99 -9.35 -11.48
C PRO A 196 9.62 -9.49 -10.09
N GLU A 197 10.22 -8.42 -9.55
CA GLU A 197 10.86 -8.42 -8.23
C GLU A 197 9.84 -8.64 -7.10
N ASP A 198 8.63 -8.12 -7.27
CA ASP A 198 7.55 -8.27 -6.29
C ASP A 198 6.88 -9.64 -6.40
N MET A 199 6.79 -10.19 -7.63
CA MET A 199 6.38 -11.58 -7.85
C MET A 199 7.34 -12.56 -7.19
N GLU A 200 8.65 -12.34 -7.33
CA GLU A 200 9.67 -13.13 -6.64
C GLU A 200 9.51 -13.01 -5.12
N ALA A 201 9.28 -11.80 -4.60
CA ALA A 201 9.02 -11.60 -3.17
C ALA A 201 7.75 -12.33 -2.69
N MET A 202 6.68 -12.38 -3.49
CA MET A 202 5.47 -13.15 -3.20
C MET A 202 5.75 -14.65 -3.13
N TRP A 203 6.52 -15.20 -4.09
CA TRP A 203 6.94 -16.60 -4.07
C TRP A 203 7.87 -16.95 -2.91
N ASN A 204 8.66 -15.98 -2.44
CA ASN A 204 9.52 -16.13 -1.27
C ASN A 204 8.74 -16.05 0.06
N HIS A 205 7.52 -15.50 0.07
CA HIS A 205 6.69 -15.42 1.26
C HIS A 205 6.12 -16.80 1.63
N PRO A 206 6.42 -17.36 2.82
CA PRO A 206 6.17 -18.78 3.13
C PRO A 206 4.69 -19.14 3.12
N ALA A 207 3.81 -18.25 3.56
CA ALA A 207 2.37 -18.48 3.57
C ALA A 207 1.77 -18.48 2.15
N VAL A 208 2.23 -17.57 1.28
CA VAL A 208 1.77 -17.47 -0.11
C VAL A 208 2.27 -18.68 -0.90
N ARG A 209 3.56 -19.01 -0.80
CA ARG A 209 4.14 -20.18 -1.45
C ARG A 209 3.37 -21.45 -1.09
N LYS A 210 3.02 -21.64 0.18
CA LYS A 210 2.23 -22.79 0.64
C LYS A 210 0.83 -22.78 0.02
N ALA A 211 0.14 -21.63 0.00
CA ALA A 211 -1.19 -21.50 -0.58
C ALA A 211 -1.18 -21.78 -2.09
N TRP A 212 -0.29 -21.14 -2.85
CA TRP A 212 -0.15 -21.32 -4.30
C TRP A 212 0.29 -22.74 -4.68
N THR A 213 1.19 -23.37 -3.92
CA THR A 213 1.58 -24.77 -4.14
C THR A 213 0.39 -25.72 -3.92
N LYS A 214 -0.44 -25.47 -2.90
CA LYS A 214 -1.65 -26.26 -2.65
C LYS A 214 -2.66 -26.14 -3.80
N SER A 215 -2.76 -24.96 -4.41
CA SER A 215 -3.60 -24.68 -5.58
C SER A 215 -2.97 -25.12 -6.91
N LYS A 216 -1.78 -25.74 -6.90
CA LYS A 216 -1.02 -26.17 -8.09
C LYS A 216 -0.69 -25.03 -9.07
N GLU A 217 -0.55 -23.80 -8.56
CA GLU A 217 -0.11 -22.65 -9.34
C GLU A 217 1.38 -22.76 -9.68
N LYS A 218 1.78 -22.19 -10.82
CA LYS A 218 3.17 -22.19 -11.29
C LYS A 218 3.66 -20.76 -11.52
N PRO A 219 4.96 -20.48 -11.26
CA PRO A 219 5.55 -19.19 -11.61
C PRO A 219 5.29 -18.84 -13.08
N GLY A 220 4.89 -17.60 -13.35
CA GLY A 220 4.55 -17.11 -14.70
C GLY A 220 3.12 -17.36 -15.16
N LYS A 221 2.30 -18.09 -14.39
CA LYS A 221 0.87 -18.34 -14.69
C LYS A 221 0.00 -18.31 -13.43
N VAL A 222 0.36 -17.49 -12.44
CA VAL A 222 -0.44 -17.43 -11.21
C VAL A 222 -1.70 -16.62 -11.46
N ARG A 223 -2.87 -17.23 -11.30
CA ARG A 223 -4.15 -16.55 -11.44
C ARG A 223 -4.58 -15.86 -10.14
N PHE A 224 -5.30 -14.75 -10.26
CA PHE A 224 -5.99 -14.18 -9.10
C PHE A 224 -7.17 -15.08 -8.69
N SER A 225 -7.47 -15.12 -7.38
CA SER A 225 -8.70 -15.74 -6.91
C SER A 225 -9.92 -14.97 -7.43
N GLN A 226 -10.99 -15.70 -7.75
CA GLN A 226 -12.20 -15.15 -8.34
C GLN A 226 -13.40 -15.41 -7.42
N ASP A 227 -14.22 -14.37 -7.22
CA ASP A 227 -15.46 -14.51 -6.47
C ASP A 227 -16.55 -15.23 -7.30
N GLU A 228 -17.74 -15.42 -6.72
CA GLU A 228 -18.89 -16.02 -7.41
C GLU A 228 -19.30 -15.29 -8.71
N LYS A 229 -18.91 -14.02 -8.84
CA LYS A 229 -19.16 -13.15 -9.99
C LYS A 229 -17.96 -13.07 -10.94
N LYS A 230 -16.96 -13.95 -10.78
CA LYS A 230 -15.68 -13.97 -11.51
C LYS A 230 -14.80 -12.73 -11.33
N ARG A 231 -15.05 -11.92 -10.31
CA ARG A 231 -14.25 -10.72 -10.05
C ARG A 231 -12.96 -11.10 -9.33
N PRO A 232 -11.80 -10.59 -9.78
CA PRO A 232 -10.53 -10.88 -9.13
C PRO A 232 -10.46 -10.24 -7.75
N TYR A 233 -10.06 -11.02 -6.75
CA TYR A 233 -9.79 -10.55 -5.40
C TYR A 233 -8.50 -11.16 -4.86
N LEU A 234 -7.93 -10.51 -3.83
CA LEU A 234 -6.80 -11.03 -3.09
C LEU A 234 -7.30 -11.82 -1.87
N THR A 235 -6.77 -13.03 -1.72
CA THR A 235 -6.93 -13.80 -0.47
C THR A 235 -6.36 -13.03 0.72
N ARG A 236 -6.78 -13.37 1.94
CA ARG A 236 -6.18 -12.74 3.14
C ARG A 236 -4.68 -13.03 3.24
N VAL A 237 -4.24 -14.20 2.75
CA VAL A 237 -2.81 -14.57 2.66
C VAL A 237 -2.06 -13.61 1.74
N GLU A 238 -2.56 -13.42 0.53
CA GLU A 238 -1.93 -12.60 -0.50
C GLU A 238 -1.92 -11.13 -0.10
N MET A 239 -3.05 -10.62 0.41
CA MET A 239 -3.14 -9.23 0.87
C MET A 239 -2.15 -8.94 2.01
N LYS A 240 -2.01 -9.89 2.96
CA LYS A 240 -1.01 -9.77 4.02
C LYS A 240 0.42 -9.77 3.46
N ALA A 241 0.74 -10.67 2.53
CA ALA A 241 2.06 -10.74 1.93
C ALA A 241 2.42 -9.47 1.15
N VAL A 242 1.48 -8.94 0.34
CA VAL A 242 1.66 -7.65 -0.37
C VAL A 242 1.96 -6.54 0.62
N ALA A 243 1.19 -6.44 1.71
CA ALA A 243 1.41 -5.45 2.76
C ALA A 243 2.78 -5.62 3.43
N ASP A 244 3.16 -6.83 3.82
CA ASP A 244 4.45 -7.13 4.46
C ASP A 244 5.63 -6.78 3.55
N ILE A 245 5.57 -7.15 2.26
CA ILE A 245 6.61 -6.85 1.28
C ILE A 245 6.77 -5.34 1.12
N ILE A 246 5.68 -4.59 0.98
CA ILE A 246 5.72 -3.13 0.82
C ILE A 246 6.31 -2.46 2.06
N LEU A 247 5.85 -2.87 3.24
CA LEU A 247 6.35 -2.34 4.50
C LEU A 247 7.84 -2.64 4.67
N LEU A 248 8.30 -3.85 4.31
CA LEU A 248 9.71 -4.24 4.37
C LEU A 248 10.59 -3.51 3.34
N LYS A 249 10.12 -3.38 2.10
CA LYS A 249 10.91 -2.88 0.96
C LYS A 249 11.00 -1.36 0.93
N HIS A 250 9.93 -0.65 1.28
CA HIS A 250 9.85 0.79 1.02
C HIS A 250 9.61 1.66 2.26
N LEU A 251 8.93 1.12 3.27
CA LEU A 251 8.54 1.88 4.45
C LEU A 251 9.33 1.51 5.69
N SER A 252 10.16 0.47 5.62
CA SER A 252 11.14 0.15 6.63
C SER A 252 12.28 1.15 6.52
N SER A 253 12.39 2.03 7.49
CA SER A 253 13.62 2.77 7.75
C SER A 253 14.67 1.78 8.28
N THR A 254 15.24 1.03 7.34
CA THR A 254 16.47 0.21 7.40
C THR A 254 16.49 -0.95 8.41
N LYS A 255 16.70 -2.18 7.93
CA LYS A 255 17.37 -3.21 8.74
C LYS A 255 18.54 -3.82 7.97
N VAL A 256 19.68 -3.13 8.00
CA VAL A 256 20.97 -3.77 7.71
C VAL A 256 21.12 -4.94 8.70
N LYS A 257 21.37 -6.16 8.20
CA LYS A 257 21.58 -7.33 9.06
C LYS A 257 22.85 -7.11 9.91
N SER A 258 22.75 -7.34 11.21
CA SER A 258 23.86 -7.14 12.16
C SER A 258 25.12 -7.92 11.79
N THR A 259 24.96 -9.10 11.18
CA THR A 259 26.08 -9.94 10.73
C THR A 259 26.95 -9.28 9.66
N VAL A 260 26.36 -8.44 8.81
CA VAL A 260 27.10 -7.73 7.74
C VAL A 260 27.88 -6.56 8.32
N ILE A 261 27.29 -5.83 9.26
CA ILE A 261 27.98 -4.76 10.01
C ILE A 261 29.17 -5.33 10.77
N CYS A 262 29.01 -6.50 11.39
CA CYS A 262 30.08 -7.17 12.13
C CYS A 262 31.23 -7.64 11.22
N ALA A 263 30.93 -8.29 10.09
CA ALA A 263 31.95 -8.79 9.18
C ALA A 263 32.77 -7.65 8.52
N ILE A 264 32.12 -6.53 8.20
CA ILE A 264 32.80 -5.34 7.66
C ILE A 264 33.79 -4.77 8.69
N GLY A 265 33.38 -4.65 9.95
CA GLY A 265 34.29 -4.26 11.03
C GLY A 265 35.44 -5.24 11.23
N GLU A 266 35.21 -6.53 10.97
CA GLU A 266 36.24 -7.56 11.09
C GLU A 266 37.25 -7.58 9.94
N VAL A 267 36.85 -7.22 8.73
CA VAL A 267 37.77 -7.20 7.58
C VAL A 267 38.48 -5.86 7.45
N ILE A 268 37.75 -4.75 7.64
CA ILE A 268 38.27 -3.42 7.29
C ILE A 268 39.16 -2.87 8.41
N SER A 269 38.74 -3.02 9.67
CA SER A 269 39.52 -2.54 10.79
C SER A 269 40.07 -3.67 11.66
N MET A 270 39.85 -4.95 11.31
CA MET A 270 40.15 -6.08 12.21
C MET A 270 39.52 -5.91 13.60
N ARG A 271 38.38 -5.19 13.66
CA ARG A 271 37.68 -4.75 14.87
C ARG A 271 38.43 -3.71 15.71
N TYR A 272 39.53 -3.15 15.21
CA TYR A 272 40.19 -2.01 15.84
C TYR A 272 39.31 -0.76 15.71
N VAL A 273 39.08 -0.10 16.85
CA VAL A 273 38.15 1.03 16.96
C VAL A 273 38.64 2.25 16.19
N HIS A 274 39.95 2.49 16.16
CA HIS A 274 40.55 3.61 15.45
C HIS A 274 40.73 3.35 13.94
N GLY A 275 40.39 2.16 13.47
CA GLY A 275 40.66 1.74 12.09
C GLY A 275 42.09 1.22 11.92
N LEU A 276 42.46 0.95 10.66
CA LEU A 276 43.80 0.50 10.29
C LEU A 276 44.33 1.33 9.12
N GLY A 277 45.55 1.83 9.26
CA GLY A 277 46.22 2.64 8.24
C GLY A 277 45.45 3.93 7.93
N PRO A 278 45.26 4.30 6.64
CA PRO A 278 44.61 5.56 6.25
C PRO A 278 43.08 5.54 6.41
N ARG A 279 42.48 4.40 6.74
CA ARG A 279 41.03 4.25 6.92
C ARG A 279 40.67 4.38 8.39
N THR A 280 40.10 5.52 8.75
CA THR A 280 39.73 5.83 10.14
C THR A 280 38.42 5.16 10.53
N GLY A 281 38.36 4.64 11.76
CA GLY A 281 37.15 4.09 12.36
C GLY A 281 36.82 2.64 11.97
N ILE A 282 35.84 2.05 12.67
CA ILE A 282 35.53 0.62 12.57
C ILE A 282 35.04 0.15 11.20
N MET A 283 34.38 1.03 10.44
CA MET A 283 33.94 0.74 9.06
C MET A 283 34.93 1.20 8.00
N GLY A 284 36.03 1.84 8.42
CA GLY A 284 37.06 2.38 7.55
C GLY A 284 36.54 3.27 6.41
N ILE A 285 35.56 4.13 6.73
CA ILE A 285 34.98 5.09 5.78
C ILE A 285 35.88 6.31 5.77
N ASP A 286 36.31 6.74 4.58
CA ASP A 286 37.13 7.94 4.44
C ASP A 286 36.30 9.21 4.63
N TYR A 287 36.99 10.32 4.94
CA TYR A 287 36.36 11.59 5.28
C TYR A 287 35.49 12.16 4.15
N SER A 288 35.90 12.05 2.88
CA SER A 288 35.11 12.52 1.73
C SER A 288 33.81 11.73 1.56
N THR A 289 33.86 10.41 1.72
CA THR A 289 32.68 9.56 1.65
C THR A 289 31.75 9.81 2.84
N ALA A 290 32.28 10.01 4.05
CA ALA A 290 31.48 10.35 5.22
C ALA A 290 30.80 11.72 5.07
N TYR A 291 31.49 12.69 4.48
CA TYR A 291 30.95 14.02 4.22
C TYR A 291 29.86 14.00 3.13
N TRP A 292 30.05 13.23 2.04
CA TRP A 292 29.03 13.03 1.00
C TRP A 292 27.77 12.34 1.55
N LEU A 293 27.91 11.31 2.40
CA LEU A 293 26.76 10.65 3.02
C LEU A 293 25.98 11.55 4.00
N HIS A 294 26.60 12.61 4.51
CA HIS A 294 26.00 13.59 5.42
C HIS A 294 25.34 14.77 4.68
N SER A 295 25.60 14.95 3.37
CA SER A 295 25.16 16.10 2.56
C SER A 295 23.98 15.75 1.65
#